data_AF-A0A2D5VAQ2-F1
#
_entry.id   AF-A0A2D5VAQ2-F1
#
_cell.length_a   1.000
_cell.length_b   1.000
_cell.length_c   1.000
_cell.angle_alpha   90.00
_cell.angle_beta   90.00
_cell.angle_gamma   90.00
#
_symmetry.space_group_name_H-M   'P 1'
#
loop_
_entity.id
_entity.type
_entity.pdbx_description
1 polymer ?
#
loop_
_entity_poly.entity_id
_entity_poly.type
_entity_poly.pdbx_seq_one_letter_code
_entity_poly.pdbx_strand_id
1 'polypeptide(L)' 'MLIRELWAREVAALAGVFLPIFPMEHQYLITEVVPEIVALNQEIIHGLTLKGKATCARSGEGGVLGV' A
#
# COMPACT_ATOMS: atom_id res chain seq x y z
N MET A 1 1.38 10.89 -8.78
CA MET A 1 0.05 11.44 -9.13
C MET A 1 -0.98 10.76 -8.24
N LEU A 2 -1.17 11.23 -7.00
CA LEU A 2 -2.04 10.57 -5.99
C LEU A 2 -2.98 11.55 -5.23
N ILE A 3 -2.95 12.85 -5.52
CA ILE A 3 -3.64 13.88 -4.70
C ILE A 3 -5.14 14.02 -5.05
N ARG A 4 -5.62 13.48 -6.18
CA ARG A 4 -6.99 13.74 -6.67
C ARG A 4 -8.09 12.97 -5.93
N GLU A 5 -7.82 11.73 -5.50
CA GLU A 5 -8.81 10.86 -4.86
C GLU A 5 -9.16 11.33 -3.44
N LEU A 6 -8.20 11.91 -2.71
CA LEU A 6 -8.41 12.43 -1.37
C LEU A 6 -9.34 13.65 -1.32
N TRP A 7 -9.49 14.38 -2.43
CA TRP A 7 -10.28 15.60 -2.54
C TRP A 7 -11.58 15.40 -3.33
N ALA A 8 -11.87 14.16 -3.74
CA ALA A 8 -13.04 13.87 -4.56
C ALA A 8 -14.36 14.20 -3.85
N ARG A 9 -14.40 14.20 -2.52
CA ARG A 9 -15.58 14.59 -1.74
C ARG A 9 -15.79 16.10 -1.76
N GLU A 10 -14.72 16.88 -1.66
CA GLU A 10 -14.72 18.33 -1.74
C GLU A 10 -15.12 18.80 -3.15
N VAL A 11 -14.60 18.13 -4.18
CA VAL A 11 -14.99 18.39 -5.57
C VAL A 11 -16.46 18.01 -5.83
N ALA A 12 -16.93 16.88 -5.31
CA ALA A 12 -18.34 16.48 -5.44
C ALA A 12 -19.29 17.47 -4.75
N ALA A 13 -18.88 18.04 -3.61
CA ALA A 13 -19.64 19.08 -2.92
C ALA A 13 -19.79 20.37 -3.76
N LEU A 14 -18.77 20.78 -4.52
CA LEU A 14 -18.87 21.91 -5.45
C LEU A 14 -19.86 21.66 -6.59
N ALA A 15 -20.08 20.39 -6.96
CA ALA A 15 -21.04 19.97 -7.96
C ALA A 15 -22.44 19.62 -7.36
N GLY A 16 -22.63 19.77 -6.05
CA GLY A 16 -23.89 19.41 -5.37
C GLY A 16 -24.17 17.90 -5.27
N VAL A 17 -23.16 17.05 -5.44
CA VAL A 17 -23.27 15.59 -5.39
C VAL A 17 -22.65 15.06 -4.09
N PHE A 18 -23.35 14.15 -3.41
CA PHE A 18 -22.79 13.46 -2.24
C PHE A 18 -22.03 12.20 -2.65
N LEU A 19 -20.74 12.14 -2.28
CA LEU A 19 -19.88 10.99 -2.55
C LEU A 19 -19.55 10.27 -1.22
N PRO A 20 -19.98 9.01 -1.01
CA PRO A 20 -19.81 8.30 0.26
C PRO A 20 -18.40 7.69 0.38
N ILE A 21 -17.36 8.52 0.28
CA ILE A 21 -15.95 8.11 0.45
C ILE A 21 -15.36 8.65 1.74
N PHE A 22 -14.51 7.84 2.36
CA PHE A 22 -13.77 8.17 3.56
C PHE A 22 -12.27 7.94 3.33
N PRO A 23 -11.42 8.93 3.60
CA PRO A 23 -9.98 8.71 3.61
C PRO A 23 -9.63 7.76 4.77
N MET A 24 -8.83 6.76 4.47
CA MET A 24 -8.35 5.78 5.45
C MET A 24 -6.84 5.86 5.53
N GLU A 25 -6.31 5.79 6.76
CA GLU A 25 -4.88 5.63 6.98
C GLU A 25 -4.50 4.18 6.69
N HIS A 26 -3.42 3.99 5.93
CA HIS A 26 -2.88 2.67 5.62
C HIS A 26 -1.36 2.75 5.78
N GLN A 27 -0.81 1.88 6.62
CA GLN A 27 0.58 1.94 7.05
C GLN A 27 1.42 0.93 6.25
N TYR A 28 2.60 1.39 5.81
CA TYR A 28 3.60 0.54 5.19
C TYR A 28 4.87 0.53 6.05
N LEU A 29 5.33 -0.66 6.39
CA LEU A 29 6.60 -0.90 7.05
C LEU A 29 7.62 -1.33 5.99
N ILE A 30 8.74 -0.63 5.93
CA ILE A 30 9.87 -0.96 5.06
C ILE A 30 10.95 -1.59 5.92
N THR A 31 11.40 -2.79 5.56
CA THR A 31 12.49 -3.45 6.27
C THR A 31 13.84 -3.02 5.72
N GLU A 32 14.87 -3.16 6.55
CA GLU A 32 16.25 -3.14 6.11
C GLU A 32 16.60 -4.37 5.24
N VAL A 33 17.86 -4.47 4.82
CA VAL A 33 18.36 -5.55 3.97
C VAL A 33 18.16 -6.90 4.66
N VAL A 34 17.46 -7.81 4.01
CA VAL A 34 17.21 -9.16 4.52
C VAL A 34 18.10 -10.15 3.78
N PRO A 35 19.03 -10.85 4.44
CA PRO A 35 19.99 -11.75 3.79
C PRO A 35 19.36 -12.83 2.91
N GLU A 36 18.22 -13.37 3.34
CA GLU A 36 17.43 -14.37 2.61
C GLU A 36 16.84 -13.81 1.32
N ILE A 37 16.51 -12.52 1.31
CA ILE A 37 16.04 -11.79 0.13
C ILE A 37 17.21 -11.49 -0.81
N VAL A 38 18.39 -11.13 -0.30
CA VAL A 38 19.59 -10.91 -1.12
C VAL A 38 20.05 -12.20 -1.81
N ALA A 39 19.96 -13.35 -1.13
CA ALA A 39 20.32 -14.64 -1.70
C ALA A 39 19.35 -15.13 -2.80
N LEU A 40 18.17 -14.53 -2.92
CA LEU A 40 17.20 -14.82 -3.97
C LEU A 40 17.53 -14.02 -5.24
N ASN A 41 17.99 -14.72 -6.28
CA ASN A 41 18.24 -14.17 -7.63
C ASN A 41 16.97 -13.87 -8.46
N GLN A 42 15.80 -13.82 -7.82
CA GLN A 42 14.51 -13.62 -8.50
C GLN A 42 13.60 -12.69 -7.69
N GLU A 43 12.70 -12.00 -8.39
CA GLU A 43 11.66 -11.20 -7.73
C GLU A 43 10.67 -12.11 -7.01
N ILE A 44 10.30 -11.72 -5.79
CA ILE A 44 9.34 -12.45 -4.97
C ILE A 44 7.94 -12.02 -5.39
N ILE A 45 7.05 -13.00 -5.64
CA ILE A 45 5.64 -12.75 -5.91
C ILE A 45 5.01 -12.08 -4.69
N HIS A 46 4.22 -11.03 -4.92
CA HIS A 46 3.51 -10.32 -3.87
C HIS A 46 2.62 -11.28 -3.06
N GLY A 47 2.91 -11.40 -1.76
CA GLY A 47 2.21 -12.32 -0.87
C GLY A 47 1.07 -11.61 -0.15
N LEU A 48 -0.10 -12.24 -0.11
CA LEU A 48 -1.23 -11.79 0.70
C LEU A 48 -1.46 -12.80 1.82
N THR A 49 -1.34 -12.35 3.06
CA THR A 49 -1.71 -13.15 4.21
C THR A 49 -3.08 -12.72 4.71
N LEU A 50 -4.11 -13.49 4.35
CA LEU A 50 -5.50 -13.23 4.78
C LEU A 50 -5.66 -13.27 6.31
N LYS A 51 -4.89 -14.11 7.01
CA LYS A 51 -4.91 -14.20 8.49
C LYS A 51 -4.25 -13.00 9.16
N GLY A 52 -3.12 -12.55 8.63
CA GLY A 52 -2.38 -11.38 9.14
C GLY A 52 -2.94 -10.06 8.63
N LYS A 53 -3.91 -10.09 7.70
CA LYS A 53 -4.42 -8.94 6.96
C LYS A 53 -3.29 -8.06 6.41
N ALA A 54 -2.22 -8.71 5.97
CA ALA A 54 -0.99 -8.05 5.58
C ALA A 54 -0.58 -8.51 4.19
N THR A 55 -0.04 -7.57 3.44
CA THR A 55 0.58 -7.78 2.15
C THR A 55 2.09 -7.70 2.31
N CYS A 56 2.82 -8.51 1.56
CA CYS A 56 4.27 -8.45 1.50
C CYS A 56 4.75 -8.34 0.05
N ALA A 57 5.65 -7.39 -0.19
CA ALA A 57 6.31 -7.21 -1.48
C ALA A 57 7.81 -7.07 -1.28
N ARG A 58 8.61 -7.42 -2.28
CA ARG A 58 10.04 -7.09 -2.27
C ARG A 58 10.23 -5.61 -2.60
N SER A 59 11.14 -4.95 -1.87
CA SER A 59 11.61 -3.59 -2.17
C SER A 59 13.13 -3.58 -2.13
N GLY A 60 13.76 -3.72 -3.30
CA GLY A 60 15.22 -3.78 -3.42
C GLY A 60 15.80 -5.02 -2.73
N GLU A 61 16.61 -4.80 -1.70
CA GLU A 61 17.24 -5.86 -0.89
C GLU A 61 16.46 -6.20 0.39
N GLY A 62 15.33 -5.51 0.62
CA GLY A 62 14.43 -5.74 1.75
C GLY A 62 12.99 -6.04 1.31
N GLY A 63 12.07 -6.01 2.27
CA GLY A 63 10.63 -6.20 2.07
C GLY A 63 9.81 -4.98 2.47
N VAL A 64 8.63 -4.86 1.89
CA VAL A 64 7.57 -3.92 2.28
C VAL A 64 6.40 -4.74 2.80
N LEU A 65 5.91 -4.37 3.98
CA LEU A 65 4.71 -4.91 4.59
C LEU A 65 3.64 -3.83 4.68
N GLY A 66 2.47 -4.06 4.07
CA GLY A 66 1.31 -3.17 4.19
C GLY A 66 0.17 -3.87 4.92
N VAL A 67 -0.51 -3.18 5.84
CA VAL A 67 -1.64 -3.71 6.63
C VAL A 67 -2.92 -2.95 6.32
#